data_AF-A0A7J8T529-F1
#
_entry.id   AF-A0A7J8T529-F1
#
_cell.length_a   1.000
_cell.length_b   1.000
_cell.length_c   1.000
_cell.angle_alpha   90.00
_cell.angle_beta   90.00
_cell.angle_gamma   90.00
#
_symmetry.space_group_name_H-M   'P 1'
#
loop_
_entity.id
_entity.type
_entity.pdbx_description
1 polymer ?
#
loop_
_entity_poly.entity_id
_entity_poly.type
_entity_poly.pdbx_seq_one_letter_code
_entity_poly.pdbx_strand_id
1 'polypeptide(L)'
;MAAKDKNLANTFNLSMSNHTAIVMNKVLQIYKGFEGLTQVVDVGGGWGTSLELIISKYPRIKGINFDLPFVVKDAPNIPGVEHVGGDMFNKVPNAEVIFMK
;
A
#
# COMPACT_ATOMS: atom_id res chain seq x y z
N MET A 1 -5.75 20.06 -0.01
CA MET A 1 -4.64 20.79 0.66
C MET A 1 -3.31 20.13 0.33
N ALA A 2 -3.07 18.86 0.70
CA ALA A 2 -1.85 18.12 0.34
C ALA A 2 -1.56 18.03 -1.18
N ALA A 3 -2.58 17.75 -2.02
CA ALA A 3 -2.38 17.69 -3.48
C ALA A 3 -1.86 19.01 -4.12
N LYS A 4 -1.94 20.14 -3.41
CA LYS A 4 -1.48 21.46 -3.87
C LYS A 4 -0.16 21.89 -3.21
N ASP A 5 0.32 21.15 -2.22
CA ASP A 5 1.55 21.45 -1.48
C ASP A 5 2.42 20.17 -1.41
N LYS A 6 3.45 20.16 -2.26
CA LYS A 6 4.35 19.01 -2.39
C LYS A 6 5.12 18.71 -1.10
N ASN A 7 5.49 19.73 -0.33
CA ASN A 7 6.21 19.53 0.93
C ASN A 7 5.30 18.87 1.96
N LEU A 8 4.07 19.37 2.09
CA LEU A 8 3.08 18.78 2.98
C LEU A 8 2.75 17.33 2.57
N ALA A 9 2.56 17.07 1.27
CA ALA A 9 2.30 15.71 0.77
C ALA A 9 3.45 14.75 1.07
N ASN A 10 4.69 15.18 0.84
CA ASN A 10 5.87 14.36 1.12
C ASN A 10 6.03 14.09 2.62
N THR A 11 5.91 15.11 3.47
CA THR A 11 5.98 14.93 4.93
C THR A 11 4.88 14.00 5.43
N PHE A 12 3.66 14.15 4.91
CA PHE A 12 2.54 13.28 5.24
C PHE A 12 2.83 11.83 4.85
N ASN A 13 3.18 11.57 3.59
CA ASN A 13 3.42 10.22 3.08
C ASN A 13 4.59 9.54 3.82
N LEU A 14 5.69 10.27 4.06
CA LEU A 14 6.83 9.74 4.82
C LEU A 14 6.43 9.37 6.26
N SER A 15 5.67 10.24 6.92
CA SER A 15 5.16 9.97 8.27
C SER A 15 4.26 8.73 8.29
N MET A 16 3.36 8.60 7.32
CA MET A 16 2.47 7.44 7.20
C MET A 16 3.22 6.15 6.87
N SER A 17 4.25 6.20 6.02
CA SER A 17 5.12 5.06 5.76
C SER A 17 5.83 4.58 7.03
N ASN A 18 6.45 5.50 7.79
CA ASN A 18 7.13 5.17 9.04
C ASN A 18 6.17 4.56 10.07
N HIS A 19 4.98 5.15 10.24
CA HIS A 19 3.98 4.62 11.15
C HIS A 19 3.46 3.25 10.71
N THR A 20 3.18 3.10 9.41
CA THR A 20 2.74 1.83 8.80
C THR A 20 3.77 0.73 9.02
N ALA A 21 5.06 1.03 8.89
CA ALA A 21 6.12 0.06 9.13
C ALA A 21 6.06 -0.50 10.57
N ILE A 22 5.85 0.35 11.57
CA ILE A 22 5.74 -0.08 12.99
C ILE A 22 4.52 -0.99 13.18
N VAL A 23 3.36 -0.57 12.69
CA VAL A 23 2.10 -1.31 12.85
C VAL A 23 2.14 -2.64 12.11
N MET A 24 2.54 -2.63 10.85
CA MET A 24 2.54 -3.83 10.00
C MET A 24 3.55 -4.88 10.46
N ASN A 25 4.70 -4.47 11.01
CA ASN A 25 5.62 -5.42 11.65
C ASN A 25 4.95 -6.21 12.78
N LYS A 26 4.04 -5.58 13.55
CA LYS A 26 3.28 -6.27 14.59
C LYS A 26 2.13 -7.10 14.03
N VAL A 27 1.37 -6.55 13.08
CA VAL A 27 0.28 -7.29 12.42
C VAL A 27 0.82 -8.58 11.80
N LEU A 28 1.92 -8.53 11.05
CA LEU A 28 2.48 -9.70 10.38
C LEU A 28 3.01 -10.75 11.36
N GLN A 29 3.29 -10.43 12.64
CA GLN A 29 3.68 -11.43 13.63
C GLN A 29 2.51 -12.33 14.05
N ILE A 30 1.29 -11.80 14.08
CA ILE A 30 0.12 -12.48 14.65
C ILE A 30 -0.93 -12.85 13.60
N TYR A 31 -1.06 -12.06 12.54
CA TYR A 31 -2.09 -12.24 11.53
C TYR A 31 -1.61 -13.17 10.42
N LYS A 32 -2.45 -14.17 10.14
CA LYS A 32 -2.16 -15.27 9.21
C LYS A 32 -3.00 -15.22 7.93
N GLY A 33 -3.91 -14.26 7.80
CA GLY A 33 -4.84 -14.20 6.66
C GLY A 33 -4.19 -13.89 5.31
N PHE A 34 -2.89 -13.60 5.27
CA PHE A 34 -2.13 -13.48 4.02
C PHE A 34 -1.55 -14.82 3.54
N GLU A 35 -1.56 -15.86 4.36
CA GLU A 35 -1.03 -17.17 3.96
C GLU A 35 -1.90 -17.81 2.86
N GLY A 36 -1.26 -18.26 1.79
CA GLY A 36 -1.94 -18.93 0.67
C GLY A 36 -2.48 -18.00 -0.42
N LEU A 37 -2.52 -16.69 -0.16
CA LEU A 37 -2.97 -15.71 -1.15
C LEU A 37 -2.01 -15.62 -2.34
N THR A 38 -2.56 -15.21 -3.47
CA THR A 38 -1.82 -14.95 -4.71
C THR A 38 -1.80 -13.47 -5.08
N GLN A 39 -2.81 -12.70 -4.66
CA GLN A 39 -2.91 -11.27 -4.98
C GLN A 39 -3.59 -10.47 -3.87
N VAL A 40 -3.09 -9.28 -3.58
CA VAL A 40 -3.66 -8.35 -2.59
C VAL A 40 -3.72 -6.96 -3.21
N VAL A 41 -4.86 -6.28 -3.11
CA VAL A 41 -4.93 -4.83 -3.33
C VAL A 41 -4.97 -4.10 -1.99
N ASP A 42 -4.07 -3.14 -1.80
CA ASP A 42 -4.07 -2.22 -0.65
C ASP A 42 -4.70 -0.89 -1.07
N VAL A 43 -5.88 -0.58 -0.53
CA VAL A 43 -6.67 0.60 -0.90
C VAL A 43 -6.39 1.73 0.08
N GLY A 44 -5.95 2.88 -0.45
CA GLY A 44 -5.37 3.94 0.37
C GLY A 44 -3.97 3.55 0.88
N GLY A 45 -3.24 2.77 0.09
CA GLY A 45 -1.94 2.19 0.48
C GLY A 45 -0.79 3.20 0.55
N GLY A 46 -1.01 4.45 0.15
CA GLY A 46 0.00 5.50 0.14
C GLY A 46 1.19 5.14 -0.76
N TRP A 47 2.39 5.18 -0.18
CA TRP A 47 3.63 4.77 -0.83
C TRP A 47 3.86 3.25 -0.84
N GLY A 48 2.88 2.44 -0.41
CA GLY A 48 2.93 0.98 -0.54
C GLY A 48 3.73 0.24 0.55
N THR A 49 4.10 0.90 1.64
CA THR A 49 4.90 0.29 2.73
C THR A 49 4.24 -0.94 3.34
N SER A 50 2.91 -1.01 3.42
CA SER A 50 2.21 -2.22 3.88
C SER A 50 2.50 -3.41 2.96
N LEU A 51 2.37 -3.21 1.65
CA LEU A 51 2.58 -4.26 0.64
C LEU A 51 4.04 -4.67 0.53
N GLU A 52 4.97 -3.72 0.66
CA GLU A 52 6.41 -4.04 0.74
C GLU A 52 6.68 -5.07 1.84
N LEU A 53 6.11 -4.87 3.04
CA LEU A 53 6.29 -5.80 4.15
C LEU A 53 5.53 -7.12 3.96
N ILE A 54 4.30 -7.08 3.43
CA ILE A 54 3.51 -8.29 3.14
C ILE A 54 4.26 -9.17 2.13
N ILE A 55 4.71 -8.61 1.01
CA ILE A 55 5.37 -9.36 -0.07
C ILE A 55 6.76 -9.83 0.36
N SER A 56 7.49 -9.04 1.15
CA SER A 56 8.76 -9.48 1.73
C SER A 56 8.59 -10.74 2.59
N LYS A 57 7.45 -10.85 3.30
CA LYS A 57 7.13 -12.06 4.08
C LYS A 57 6.51 -13.18 3.25
N TYR A 58 5.74 -12.85 2.22
CA TYR A 58 5.03 -13.78 1.35
C TYR A 58 5.36 -13.51 -0.13
N PRO A 59 6.55 -13.90 -0.62
CA PRO A 59 7.06 -13.47 -1.94
C PRO A 59 6.25 -13.97 -3.15
N ARG A 60 5.31 -14.90 -2.95
CA ARG A 60 4.40 -15.39 -4.00
C ARG A 60 3.21 -14.46 -4.24
N ILE A 61 2.90 -13.57 -3.28
CA ILE A 61 1.82 -12.60 -3.42
C ILE A 61 2.26 -11.50 -4.38
N LYS A 62 1.38 -11.14 -5.32
CA LYS A 62 1.49 -9.91 -6.10
C LYS A 62 0.67 -8.80 -5.43
N GLY A 63 1.26 -7.62 -5.26
CA GLY A 63 0.59 -6.47 -4.66
C GLY A 63 0.08 -5.48 -5.69
N ILE A 64 -1.09 -4.90 -5.44
CA ILE A 64 -1.57 -3.71 -6.13
C ILE A 64 -1.71 -2.60 -5.08
N ASN A 65 -0.81 -1.62 -5.11
CA ASN A 65 -0.92 -0.44 -4.26
C ASN A 65 -1.85 0.57 -4.94
N PHE A 66 -3.02 0.81 -4.36
CA PHE A 66 -4.03 1.69 -4.92
C PHE A 66 -4.22 2.94 -4.07
N ASP A 67 -3.96 4.11 -4.65
CA ASP A 67 -4.17 5.41 -3.99
C ASP A 67 -4.48 6.48 -5.06
N LEU A 68 -4.65 7.73 -4.63
CA LEU A 68 -4.85 8.86 -5.52
C LEU A 68 -3.65 9.02 -6.48
N PRO A 69 -3.88 9.43 -7.74
CA PRO A 69 -2.82 9.52 -8.75
C PRO A 69 -1.59 10.33 -8.33
N PHE A 70 -1.78 11.43 -7.59
CA PHE A 70 -0.66 12.27 -7.14
C PHE A 70 0.15 11.65 -6.00
N VAL A 71 -0.40 10.67 -5.27
CA VAL A 71 0.31 9.95 -4.20
C VAL A 71 1.17 8.86 -4.81
N VAL A 72 0.58 8.01 -5.66
CA VAL A 72 1.29 6.88 -6.28
C VAL A 72 2.38 7.31 -7.26
N LYS A 73 2.25 8.51 -7.86
CA LYS A 73 3.27 9.07 -8.76
C LYS A 73 4.63 9.22 -8.07
N ASP A 74 4.64 9.57 -6.79
CA ASP A 74 5.85 9.80 -6.00
C ASP A 74 6.20 8.60 -5.11
N ALA A 75 5.51 7.46 -5.26
CA ALA A 75 5.78 6.25 -4.49
C ALA A 75 7.10 5.58 -4.95
N PRO A 76 7.87 4.98 -4.03
CA PRO A 76 9.07 4.24 -4.37
C PRO A 76 8.72 2.99 -5.18
N ASN A 77 9.61 2.59 -6.08
CA ASN A 77 9.44 1.33 -6.80
C ASN A 77 9.68 0.15 -5.85
N ILE A 78 8.65 -0.69 -5.67
CA ILE A 78 8.71 -1.88 -4.81
C ILE A 78 8.58 -3.14 -5.69
N PRO A 79 9.59 -4.03 -5.73
CA PRO A 79 9.51 -5.27 -6.50
C PRO A 79 8.30 -6.13 -6.09
N GLY A 80 7.51 -6.56 -7.08
CA GLY A 80 6.30 -7.36 -6.84
C GLY A 80 5.04 -6.53 -6.53
N VAL A 81 5.15 -5.19 -6.50
CA VAL A 81 4.02 -4.27 -6.33
C VAL A 81 3.79 -3.48 -7.62
N GLU A 82 2.54 -3.40 -8.04
CA GLU A 82 2.06 -2.48 -9.06
C GLU A 82 1.39 -1.28 -8.39
N HIS A 83 1.83 -0.05 -8.71
CA HIS A 83 1.19 1.16 -8.23
C HIS A 83 0.12 1.63 -9.21
N VAL A 84 -1.13 1.73 -8.74
CA VAL A 84 -2.29 2.11 -9.56
C VAL A 84 -2.92 3.37 -8.97
N GLY A 85 -3.02 4.42 -9.78
CA GLY A 85 -3.69 5.66 -9.40
C GLY A 85 -5.18 5.61 -9.71
N GLY A 86 -6.02 6.03 -8.77
CA GLY A 86 -7.46 6.14 -9.01
C GLY A 86 -8.24 6.73 -7.85
N ASP A 87 -9.54 6.48 -7.84
CA ASP A 87 -10.46 6.92 -6.79
C ASP A 87 -11.27 5.72 -6.29
N MET A 88 -11.07 5.37 -5.02
CA MET A 88 -11.71 4.22 -4.37
C MET A 88 -13.23 4.35 -4.27
N PHE A 89 -13.77 5.58 -4.30
CA PHE A 89 -15.21 5.80 -4.30
C PHE A 89 -15.86 5.51 -5.65
N ASN A 90 -15.06 5.50 -6.73
CA ASN A 90 -15.54 5.15 -8.07
C ASN A 90 -15.29 3.67 -8.38
N LYS A 91 -14.04 3.21 -8.24
CA LYS A 91 -13.67 1.82 -8.55
C LYS A 91 -12.36 1.43 -7.87
N VAL A 92 -12.35 0.24 -7.27
CA VAL A 92 -11.16 -0.42 -6.74
C VAL A 92 -10.69 -1.49 -7.74
N PRO A 93 -9.36 -1.67 -7.95
CA PRO A 93 -8.84 -2.78 -8.75
C PRO A 93 -9.30 -4.15 -8.20
N ASN A 94 -9.60 -5.08 -9.10
CA ASN A 94 -9.94 -6.44 -8.70
C ASN A 94 -8.69 -7.18 -8.20
N ALA A 95 -8.81 -7.87 -7.08
CA ALA A 95 -7.82 -8.77 -6.52
C ALA A 95 -8.53 -9.88 -5.71
N GLU A 96 -7.78 -10.90 -5.29
CA GLU A 96 -8.30 -11.97 -4.42
C GLU A 96 -8.80 -11.42 -3.08
N VAL A 97 -8.08 -10.43 -2.52
CA VAL A 97 -8.49 -9.73 -1.31
C VAL A 97 -8.22 -8.23 -1.39
N ILE A 98 -9.06 -7.46 -0.69
CA ILE A 98 -8.84 -6.04 -0.39
C ILE A 98 -8.27 -5.94 1.03
N PHE A 99 -7.18 -5.20 1.16
CA PHE A 99 -6.62 -4.79 2.43
C PHE A 99 -6.85 -3.29 2.64
N MET A 100 -7.29 -2.94 3.84
CA MET A 100 -7.45 -1.57 4.34
C MET A 100 -7.11 -1.55 5.83
N LYS A 101 -6.55 -0.44 6.31
CA LYS A 101 -6.17 -0.24 7.71
C LYS A 101 -6.63 1.13 8.23
#